data_AF-A0A848UGF1-F1
#
_entry.id   AF-A0A848UGF1-F1
#
_cell.length_a   1.000
_cell.length_b   1.000
_cell.length_c   1.000
_cell.angle_alpha   90.00
_cell.angle_beta   90.00
_cell.angle_gamma   90.00
#
_symmetry.space_group_name_H-M   'P 1'
#
loop_
_entity.id
_entity.type
_entity.pdbx_description
1 polymer ?
#
loop_
_entity_poly.entity_id
_entity_poly.type
_entity_poly.pdbx_seq_one_letter_code
_entity_poly.pdbx_strand_id
1 'polypeptide(L)' 'GQGAVIVEVEPDTPAASAGIEEGDIVIAVEGAAIDGGAGLVAAVRDQEPGDELEIQILRGGEQITVSVVLTDRPET' A
#
# COMPACT_ATOMS: atom_id res chain seq x y z
N GLY A 1 0.16 -6.89 -15.10
CA GLY A 1 1.38 -6.12 -14.85
C GLY A 1 1.91 -6.57 -13.52
N GLN A 2 3.23 -6.61 -13.34
CA GLN A 2 3.84 -6.87 -12.04
C GLN A 2 3.57 -5.64 -11.16
N GLY A 3 2.93 -5.81 -10.00
CA GLY A 3 2.58 -4.73 -9.08
C GLY A 3 1.19 -4.09 -9.25
N ALA A 4 0.71 -3.47 -8.18
CA ALA A 4 -0.56 -2.77 -8.07
C ALA A 4 -0.37 -1.27 -8.37
N VAL A 5 -1.04 -0.78 -9.41
CA VAL A 5 -1.04 0.66 -9.72
C VAL A 5 -2.06 1.36 -8.83
N ILE A 6 -1.60 2.38 -8.10
CA ILE A 6 -2.46 3.25 -7.31
C ILE A 6 -3.10 4.26 -8.25
N VAL A 7 -4.41 4.13 -8.42
CA VAL A 7 -5.23 5.01 -9.28
C VAL A 7 -5.91 6.11 -8.47
N GLU A 8 -6.14 5.89 -7.18
CA GLU A 8 -6.76 6.84 -6.28
C GLU A 8 -6.35 6.47 -4.86
N VAL A 9 -6.11 7.49 -4.04
CA VAL A 9 -5.88 7.35 -2.61
C VAL A 9 -6.94 8.16 -1.91
N GLU A 10 -7.83 7.48 -1.18
CA GLU A 10 -8.85 8.19 -0.41
C GLU A 10 -8.19 8.97 0.74
N PRO A 11 -8.63 10.21 0.99
CA PRO A 11 -8.21 10.96 2.17
C PRO A 11 -8.60 10.20 3.44
N ASP A 12 -7.85 10.41 4.53
CA ASP A 12 -8.05 9.72 5.82
C ASP A 12 -7.81 8.20 5.79
N THR A 13 -7.11 7.69 4.78
CA THR A 13 -6.62 6.30 4.76
C THR A 13 -5.19 6.16 5.29
N PRO A 14 -4.79 4.97 5.75
CA PRO A 14 -3.40 4.64 6.06
C PRO A 14 -2.44 4.96 4.91
N ALA A 15 -2.86 4.68 3.67
CA ALA A 15 -2.08 4.95 2.47
C ALA A 15 -1.80 6.45 2.27
N ALA A 16 -2.83 7.30 2.46
CA ALA A 16 -2.66 8.75 2.41
C ALA A 16 -1.71 9.26 3.51
N SER A 17 -1.86 8.74 4.74
CA SER A 17 -0.99 9.11 5.87
C SER A 17 0.47 8.68 5.66
N ALA A 18 0.68 7.58 4.94
CA ALA A 18 2.01 7.08 4.59
C ALA A 18 2.67 7.83 3.42
N GLY A 19 1.97 8.77 2.78
CA GLY A 19 2.48 9.52 1.63
C GLY A 19 2.44 8.74 0.31
N ILE A 20 1.59 7.72 0.21
CA ILE A 20 1.27 7.07 -1.06
C ILE A 20 0.42 8.02 -1.91
N GLU A 21 0.75 8.13 -3.18
CA GLU A 21 0.14 9.05 -4.12
C GLU A 21 -0.39 8.31 -5.36
N GLU A 22 -1.31 8.96 -6.08
CA GLU A 22 -1.75 8.50 -7.40
C GLU A 22 -0.53 8.34 -8.33
N GLY A 23 -0.49 7.22 -9.06
CA GLY A 23 0.60 6.89 -9.98
C GLY A 23 1.72 6.05 -9.37
N ASP A 24 1.69 5.81 -8.06
CA ASP A 24 2.59 4.85 -7.43
C ASP A 24 2.27 3.42 -7.87
N ILE A 25 3.31 2.59 -7.99
CA ILE A 25 3.15 1.17 -8.30
C ILE A 25 3.67 0.36 -7.13
N VAL A 26 2.77 -0.24 -6.35
CA VAL A 26 3.17 -1.13 -5.26
C VAL A 26 3.70 -2.43 -5.86
N ILE A 27 4.92 -2.80 -5.51
CA ILE A 27 5.60 -4.00 -6.02
C ILE A 27 5.80 -5.07 -4.94
N ALA A 28 5.85 -4.67 -3.67
CA ALA A 28 5.94 -5.58 -2.54
C ALA A 28 5.33 -4.98 -1.25
N VAL A 29 4.89 -5.86 -0.36
CA VAL A 29 4.34 -5.54 0.97
C VAL A 29 5.00 -6.47 1.99
N GLU A 30 5.59 -5.93 3.05
CA GLU A 30 6.36 -6.66 4.07
C GLU A 30 7.43 -7.60 3.50
N GLY A 31 8.05 -7.19 2.39
CA GLY A 31 9.05 -8.00 1.67
C GLY A 31 8.46 -9.13 0.81
N ALA A 32 7.14 -9.31 0.80
CA ALA A 32 6.44 -10.20 -0.13
C ALA A 32 6.07 -9.47 -1.42
N ALA A 33 6.56 -9.98 -2.56
CA ALA A 33 6.20 -9.44 -3.87
C ALA A 33 4.70 -9.63 -4.13
N ILE A 34 4.06 -8.61 -4.70
CA ILE A 34 2.64 -8.66 -5.06
C ILE A 34 2.42 -8.61 -6.57
N ASP A 35 1.51 -9.45 -7.05
CA ASP A 35 1.14 -9.54 -8.46
C ASP A 35 -0.14 -8.74 -8.79
N GLY A 36 -0.15 -7.46 -8.40
CA GLY A 36 -1.25 -6.56 -8.70
C GLY A 36 -2.16 -6.21 -7.53
N GLY A 37 -3.22 -5.45 -7.83
CA GLY A 37 -4.12 -4.91 -6.81
C GLY A 37 -4.79 -5.99 -5.95
N ALA A 38 -5.07 -7.16 -6.52
CA ALA A 38 -5.63 -8.28 -5.74
C ALA A 38 -4.65 -8.79 -4.66
N GLY A 39 -3.35 -8.85 -4.98
CA GLY A 39 -2.31 -9.22 -4.02
C GLY A 39 -2.14 -8.18 -2.92
N LEU A 40 -2.19 -6.89 -3.27
CA LEU A 40 -2.19 -5.80 -2.30
C LEU A 40 -3.38 -5.89 -1.32
N VAL A 41 -4.60 -6.05 -1.86
CA VAL A 41 -5.81 -6.16 -1.04
C VAL A 41 -5.77 -7.39 -0.15
N ALA A 42 -5.22 -8.52 -0.63
CA ALA A 42 -5.03 -9.71 0.19
C ALA A 42 -4.02 -9.47 1.32
N ALA A 43 -2.87 -8.86 1.02
CA ALA A 43 -1.84 -8.55 2.02
C ALA A 43 -2.36 -7.62 3.13
N VAL A 44 -3.09 -6.57 2.75
CA VAL A 44 -3.70 -5.65 3.73
C VAL A 44 -4.82 -6.32 4.55
N ARG A 45 -5.56 -7.27 3.95
CA ARG A 45 -6.63 -8.00 4.64
C ARG A 45 -6.12 -9.03 5.65
N ASP A 46 -4.91 -9.53 5.45
CA ASP A 46 -4.29 -10.50 6.36
C ASP A 46 -3.77 -9.83 7.65
N GLN A 47 -3.50 -8.52 7.60
CA GLN A 47 -2.96 -7.76 8.73
C GLN A 47 -4.02 -7.11 9.62
N GLU A 48 -3.62 -6.85 10.86
CA GLU A 48 -4.49 -6.31 11.90
C GLU A 48 -4.40 -4.77 11.97
N PRO A 49 -5.50 -4.08 12.32
CA PRO A 49 -5.45 -2.66 12.65
C PRO A 49 -4.47 -2.40 13.79
N GLY A 50 -3.57 -1.45 13.60
CA GLY A 50 -2.50 -1.08 14.53
C GLY A 50 -1.12 -1.57 14.11
N ASP A 51 -1.04 -2.48 13.14
CA ASP A 51 0.26 -2.96 12.62
C ASP A 51 0.91 -1.94 11.67
N GLU A 52 2.23 -1.87 11.72
CA GLU A 52 3.05 -1.12 10.78
C GLU A 52 3.53 -2.04 9.67
N LEU A 53 3.12 -1.80 8.42
CA LEU A 53 3.58 -2.53 7.25
C LEU A 53 4.57 -1.69 6.44
N GLU A 54 5.65 -2.33 5.98
CA GLU A 54 6.52 -1.75 4.96
C GLU A 54 5.99 -2.05 3.56
N ILE A 55 5.65 -1.01 2.80
CA ILE A 55 5.21 -1.13 1.40
C ILE A 55 6.32 -0.59 0.49
N GLN A 56 6.74 -1.40 -0.48
CA GLN A 56 7.63 -0.95 -1.54
C GLN A 56 6.82 -0.50 -2.75
N ILE A 57 7.02 0.76 -3.12
CA ILE A 57 6.41 1.41 -4.26
C ILE A 57 7.46 1.80 -5.30
N LEU A 58 7.05 1.85 -6.56
CA LEU A 58 7.83 2.41 -7.65
C LEU A 58 7.23 3.76 -8.03
N ARG A 59 7.99 4.84 -7.87
CA ARG A 59 7.60 6.21 -8.22
C ARG A 59 8.63 6.80 -9.16
N GLY A 60 8.23 7.16 -10.38
CA GLY A 60 9.16 7.71 -11.39
C GLY A 60 10.30 6.76 -11.81
N GLY A 61 10.19 5.46 -11.52
CA GLY A 61 11.23 4.46 -11.77
C GLY A 61 12.19 4.23 -10.59
N GLU A 62 12.03 4.97 -9.50
CA GLU A 62 12.75 4.74 -8.25
C GLU A 62 11.91 3.88 -7.31
N GLN A 63 12.58 2.96 -6.61
CA GLN A 63 11.96 2.14 -5.57
C GLN A 63 12.01 2.91 -4.25
N ILE A 64 10.85 3.15 -3.66
CA ILE A 64 10.68 3.85 -2.39
C ILE A 64 9.99 2.87 -1.44
N THR A 65 10.53 2.75 -0.23
CA THR A 65 9.86 2.01 0.84
C THR A 65 9.15 3.01 1.74
N VAL A 66 7.85 2.80 1.95
CA VAL A 66 7.01 3.61 2.84
C VAL A 66 6.44 2.73 3.94
N SER A 67 6.49 3.22 5.18
CA SER A 67 5.89 2.56 6.33
C SER A 67 4.46 3.03 6.48
N VAL A 68 3.51 2.10 6.45
CA VAL A 68 2.08 2.36 6.55
C VAL A 68 1.57 1.74 7.84
N VAL A 69 1.10 2.57 8.76
CA VAL A 69 0.42 2.10 9.96
C VAL A 69 -1.04 1.86 9.61
N LEU A 70 -1.48 0.61 9.63
CA LEU A 70 -2.90 0.30 9.45
C LEU A 70 -3.66 0.90 10.62
N THR A 71 -4.60 1.76 10.32
CA THR A 71 -5.62 2.17 11.28
C THR A 71 -6.87 1.35 11.00
N ASP A 72 -7.72 1.17 12.01
CA ASP A 72 -9.05 0.61 11.79
C ASP A 72 -9.69 1.33 10.60
N ARG A 73 -10.26 0.55 9.68
CA ARG A 73 -11.03 1.12 8.58
C ARG A 73 -12.07 2.03 9.24
N PRO A 74 -12.14 3.34 8.90
CA PRO A 74 -13.21 4.16 9.44
C PRO A 74 -14.52 3.48 9.09
N GLU A 75 -15.22 3.00 10.12
CA GLU A 75 -16.59 2.50 9.96
C GLU A 75 -17.40 3.71 9.45
N THR A 76 -18.05 3.52 8.30
CA THR A 76 -18.89 4.53 7.64
C THR A 76 -19.95 5.10 8.57
#